data_AF-A0A4Q2XHJ5-F1
#
_entry.id   AF-A0A4Q2XHJ5-F1
#
_cell.length_a   1.000
_cell.length_b   1.000
_cell.length_c   1.000
_cell.angle_alpha   90.00
_cell.angle_beta   90.00
_cell.angle_gamma   90.00
#
_symmetry.space_group_name_H-M   'P 1'
#
loop_
_entity.id
_entity.type
_entity.pdbx_description
1 polymer ?
#
loop_
_entity_poly.entity_id
_entity_poly.type
_entity_poly.pdbx_seq_one_letter_code
_entity_poly.pdbx_strand_id
1 'polypeptide(L)'
;MQDAIGAMISDLDFDLASSGDGWISHGFATDGTTPLSGQWRDWGGETALVLMLEAMVAGREPRGQMSPGGQVFRGVQFISEIQSLFYPDFDRETPDKLAGTVWPAARRDLLERQIRYVDKYWPESPAARAGIFGLSGGEAGMPGDGYAAYGVDVPGIRWLHPHAMVMGLALSGGSRYSEGVHHMMQADLVPPQGLPETVEIGLSKHNPMQGSLNAGFEALAAYHGLRRAGNDVIDESSRRDSLLRAGVRRFYME
;
A
#
# COMPACT_ATOMS: atom_id res chain seq x y z
N MET A 1 15.40 17.23 -22.26
CA MET A 1 14.78 16.19 -23.09
C MET A 1 13.86 15.42 -22.17
N GLN A 2 12.54 15.55 -22.32
CA GLN A 2 11.60 14.71 -21.58
C GLN A 2 11.80 13.28 -22.07
N ASP A 3 12.04 12.35 -21.16
CA ASP A 3 12.05 10.93 -21.52
C ASP A 3 10.61 10.45 -21.83
N ALA A 4 10.49 9.24 -22.37
CA ALA A 4 9.18 8.70 -22.77
C ALA A 4 8.17 8.66 -21.62
N ILE A 5 8.64 8.47 -20.38
CA ILE A 5 7.78 8.41 -19.19
C ILE A 5 7.24 9.80 -18.86
N GLY A 6 8.11 10.82 -18.86
CA GLY A 6 7.70 12.20 -18.64
C GLY A 6 6.70 12.71 -19.70
N ALA A 7 6.85 12.27 -20.95
CA ALA A 7 5.87 12.55 -22.00
C ALA A 7 4.52 11.87 -21.71
N MET A 8 4.51 10.57 -21.38
CA MET A 8 3.28 9.84 -21.03
C MET A 8 2.55 10.46 -19.83
N ILE A 9 3.28 10.93 -18.82
CA ILE A 9 2.68 11.61 -17.65
C ILE A 9 2.11 12.97 -18.04
N SER A 10 2.79 13.72 -18.92
CA SER A 10 2.31 15.04 -19.37
C SER A 10 1.02 14.95 -20.19
N ASP A 11 0.78 13.82 -20.86
CA ASP A 11 -0.41 13.58 -21.67
C ASP A 11 -1.64 13.16 -20.83
N LEU A 12 -1.52 13.03 -19.51
CA LEU A 12 -2.65 12.67 -18.63
C LEU A 12 -3.62 13.84 -18.45
N ASP A 13 -4.87 13.65 -18.88
CA ASP A 13 -5.95 14.63 -18.71
C ASP A 13 -6.67 14.47 -17.36
N PHE A 14 -6.12 15.10 -16.33
CA PHE A 14 -6.77 15.18 -15.03
C PHE A 14 -7.98 16.12 -15.00
N ASP A 15 -8.19 16.99 -15.98
CA ASP A 15 -9.42 17.81 -16.05
C ASP A 15 -10.62 16.94 -16.38
N LEU A 16 -10.44 15.96 -17.26
CA LEU A 16 -11.49 14.99 -17.59
C LEU A 16 -11.76 14.02 -16.42
N ALA A 17 -10.74 13.65 -15.66
CA ALA A 17 -10.85 12.70 -14.56
C ALA A 17 -11.32 13.33 -13.23
N SER A 18 -11.27 14.65 -13.09
CA SER A 18 -11.59 15.35 -11.84
C SER A 18 -13.00 15.91 -11.83
N SER A 19 -13.66 15.84 -10.68
CA SER A 19 -14.88 16.60 -10.43
C SER A 19 -14.57 18.08 -10.19
N GLY A 20 -15.59 18.94 -10.29
CA GLY A 20 -15.47 20.37 -9.97
C GLY A 20 -15.00 20.66 -8.54
N ASP A 21 -15.21 19.73 -7.62
CA ASP A 21 -14.79 19.84 -6.20
C ASP A 21 -13.36 19.33 -5.98
N GLY A 22 -12.65 18.90 -7.03
CA GLY A 22 -11.26 18.43 -6.93
C GLY A 22 -11.11 16.97 -6.50
N TRP A 23 -12.14 16.13 -6.64
CA TRP A 23 -12.03 14.69 -6.43
C TRP A 23 -11.71 13.98 -7.74
N ILE A 24 -10.74 13.08 -7.73
CA ILE A 24 -10.30 12.37 -8.93
C ILE A 24 -11.02 11.02 -9.02
N SER A 25 -11.61 10.72 -10.18
CA SER A 25 -12.28 9.44 -10.44
C SER A 25 -11.30 8.27 -10.51
N HIS A 26 -11.77 7.06 -10.21
CA HIS A 26 -11.02 5.82 -10.39
C HIS A 26 -10.71 5.49 -11.86
N GLY A 27 -11.33 6.20 -12.81
CA GLY A 27 -11.08 6.03 -14.23
C GLY A 27 -12.31 6.39 -15.03
N PHE A 28 -12.41 5.79 -16.22
CA PHE A 28 -13.53 6.01 -17.13
C PHE A 28 -14.30 4.72 -17.38
N ALA A 29 -15.57 4.86 -17.75
CA ALA A 29 -16.34 3.77 -18.31
C ALA A 29 -15.74 3.30 -19.65
N THR A 30 -16.32 2.26 -20.24
CA THR A 30 -15.85 1.66 -21.49
C THR A 30 -15.89 2.61 -22.69
N ASP A 31 -16.60 3.72 -22.59
CA ASP A 31 -16.61 4.78 -23.60
C ASP A 31 -15.34 5.65 -23.59
N GLY A 32 -14.50 5.52 -22.56
CA GLY A 32 -13.26 6.26 -22.39
C GLY A 32 -13.44 7.72 -21.98
N THR A 33 -14.68 8.17 -21.72
CA THR A 33 -14.98 9.59 -21.47
C THR A 33 -15.83 9.82 -20.24
N THR A 34 -16.67 8.87 -19.83
CA THR A 34 -17.55 9.02 -18.67
C THR A 34 -16.80 8.62 -17.40
N PRO A 35 -16.55 9.54 -16.43
CA PRO A 35 -15.87 9.17 -15.20
C PRO A 35 -16.65 8.13 -14.41
N LEU A 36 -15.94 7.18 -13.79
CA LEU A 36 -16.54 6.22 -12.87
C LEU A 36 -17.03 6.94 -11.60
N SER A 37 -18.06 6.38 -10.96
CA SER A 37 -18.62 6.91 -9.71
C SER A 37 -17.66 6.77 -8.52
N GLY A 38 -16.75 5.79 -8.57
CA GLY A 38 -15.67 5.63 -7.59
C GLY A 38 -14.65 6.74 -7.72
N GLN A 39 -14.16 7.25 -6.57
CA GLN A 39 -13.24 8.37 -6.50
C GLN A 39 -12.17 8.14 -5.45
N TRP A 40 -10.95 8.61 -5.75
CA TRP A 40 -9.82 8.61 -4.85
C TRP A 40 -10.02 9.68 -3.76
N ARG A 41 -10.83 9.34 -2.74
CA ARG A 41 -11.20 10.24 -1.66
C ARG A 41 -10.57 9.89 -0.33
N ASP A 42 -10.47 8.60 -0.05
CA ASP A 42 -10.06 8.12 1.27
C ASP A 42 -8.62 8.50 1.56
N TRP A 43 -8.33 8.72 2.84
CA TRP A 43 -6.94 8.86 3.27
C TRP A 43 -6.21 7.54 3.02
N GLY A 44 -5.08 7.62 2.33
CA GLY A 44 -4.31 6.43 2.03
C GLY A 44 -3.28 6.67 0.94
N GLY A 45 -2.34 5.73 0.86
CA GLY A 45 -1.25 5.71 -0.10
C GLY A 45 -1.72 5.64 -1.54
N GLU A 46 -2.81 4.92 -1.84
CA GLU A 46 -3.36 4.87 -3.21
C GLU A 46 -3.79 6.26 -3.69
N THR A 47 -4.58 6.96 -2.87
CA THR A 47 -4.95 8.36 -3.13
C THR A 47 -3.71 9.25 -3.21
N ALA A 48 -2.74 9.07 -2.30
CA ALA A 48 -1.52 9.86 -2.32
C ALA A 48 -0.71 9.67 -3.62
N LEU A 49 -0.62 8.45 -4.14
CA LEU A 49 0.04 8.16 -5.42
C LEU A 49 -0.65 8.87 -6.58
N VAL A 50 -1.98 8.89 -6.62
CA VAL A 50 -2.76 9.61 -7.65
C VAL A 50 -2.54 11.12 -7.55
N LEU A 51 -2.52 11.68 -6.35
CA LEU A 51 -2.28 13.11 -6.13
C LEU A 51 -0.85 13.53 -6.48
N MET A 52 0.13 12.67 -6.22
CA MET A 52 1.50 12.90 -6.67
C MET A 52 1.59 12.84 -8.19
N LEU A 53 0.92 11.88 -8.83
CA LEU A 53 0.86 11.78 -10.29
C LEU A 53 0.24 13.02 -10.93
N GLU A 54 -0.86 13.56 -10.37
CA GLU A 54 -1.44 14.83 -10.85
C GLU A 54 -0.41 15.98 -10.78
N ALA A 55 0.32 16.08 -9.67
CA ALA A 55 1.33 17.12 -9.47
C ALA A 55 2.57 16.96 -10.37
N MET A 56 2.73 15.81 -11.05
CA MET A 56 3.78 15.58 -12.05
C MET A 56 3.39 16.07 -13.45
N VAL A 57 2.11 16.36 -13.70
CA VAL A 57 1.63 16.82 -15.02
C VAL A 57 2.14 18.23 -15.30
N ALA A 58 2.92 18.38 -16.37
CA ALA A 58 3.56 19.64 -16.71
C ALA A 58 2.52 20.74 -17.06
N GLY A 59 2.74 21.95 -16.54
CA GLY A 59 1.90 23.11 -16.86
C GLY A 59 0.52 23.13 -16.19
N ARG A 60 0.25 22.19 -15.28
CA ARG A 60 -1.00 22.09 -14.53
C ARG A 60 -0.77 22.40 -13.05
N GLU A 61 -1.65 23.21 -12.46
CA GLU A 61 -1.75 23.34 -11.01
C GLU A 61 -2.56 22.16 -10.45
N PRO A 62 -2.03 21.33 -9.54
CA PRO A 62 -2.76 20.19 -8.99
C PRO A 62 -3.90 20.63 -8.08
N ARG A 63 -5.10 20.08 -8.29
CA ARG A 63 -6.33 20.44 -7.53
C ARG A 63 -6.91 19.29 -6.71
N GLY A 64 -6.39 18.08 -6.92
CA GLY A 64 -6.82 16.87 -6.26
C GLY A 64 -6.76 16.96 -4.73
N GLN A 65 -7.74 16.36 -4.06
CA GLN A 65 -7.86 16.35 -2.61
C GLN A 65 -7.88 14.92 -2.06
N MET A 66 -7.58 14.80 -0.76
CA MET A 66 -7.66 13.56 0.00
C MET A 66 -8.33 13.87 1.33
N SER A 67 -9.14 12.95 1.83
CA SER A 67 -9.79 13.10 3.13
C SER A 67 -8.74 13.24 4.24
N PRO A 68 -8.97 14.12 5.23
CA PRO A 68 -8.07 14.25 6.37
C PRO A 68 -8.23 13.08 7.35
N GLY A 69 -7.35 13.00 8.34
CA GLY A 69 -7.58 12.19 9.55
C GLY A 69 -6.75 10.91 9.68
N GLY A 70 -5.90 10.57 8.71
CA GLY A 70 -4.92 9.50 8.90
C GLY A 70 -5.51 8.08 8.97
N GLN A 71 -6.78 7.90 8.60
CA GLN A 71 -7.47 6.61 8.72
C GLN A 71 -7.67 5.98 7.35
N VAL A 72 -7.01 4.85 7.12
CA VAL A 72 -7.22 4.07 5.89
C VAL A 72 -8.59 3.41 5.89
N PHE A 73 -9.15 3.26 4.70
CA PHE A 73 -10.38 2.50 4.49
C PHE A 73 -10.28 1.11 5.15
N ARG A 74 -11.19 0.85 6.10
CA ARG A 74 -11.32 -0.41 6.85
C ARG A 74 -10.06 -0.89 7.60
N GLY A 75 -9.01 -0.09 7.72
CA GLY A 75 -7.75 -0.56 8.30
C GLY A 75 -6.96 -1.52 7.41
N VAL A 76 -7.06 -1.40 6.08
CA VAL A 76 -6.36 -2.26 5.11
C VAL A 76 -4.87 -1.90 5.04
N GLN A 77 -3.97 -2.88 5.25
CA GLN A 77 -2.55 -2.58 5.45
C GLN A 77 -1.88 -1.96 4.23
N PHE A 78 -2.02 -2.54 3.04
CA PHE A 78 -1.27 -2.06 1.88
C PHE A 78 -1.61 -0.61 1.53
N ILE A 79 -2.86 -0.18 1.77
CA ILE A 79 -3.31 1.20 1.52
C ILE A 79 -2.46 2.18 2.32
N SER A 80 -2.07 1.87 3.56
CA SER A 80 -1.24 2.77 4.37
C SER A 80 0.23 2.80 3.96
N GLU A 81 0.69 1.76 3.28
CA GLU A 81 2.12 1.48 3.06
C GLU A 81 2.58 1.80 1.63
N ILE A 82 1.73 1.61 0.63
CA ILE A 82 2.10 1.53 -0.79
C ILE A 82 2.92 2.74 -1.28
N GLN A 83 2.56 3.95 -0.90
CA GLN A 83 3.26 5.18 -1.28
C GLN A 83 4.70 5.22 -0.76
N SER A 84 4.95 4.63 0.41
CA SER A 84 6.30 4.58 1.01
C SER A 84 7.25 3.61 0.31
N LEU A 85 6.72 2.75 -0.56
CA LEU A 85 7.53 1.86 -1.41
C LEU A 85 8.16 2.61 -2.60
N PHE A 86 7.74 3.85 -2.85
CA PHE A 86 8.21 4.64 -3.98
C PHE A 86 8.82 5.98 -3.55
N TYR A 87 8.37 6.51 -2.40
CA TYR A 87 8.75 7.84 -1.93
C TYR A 87 9.17 7.78 -0.46
N PRO A 88 10.47 7.93 -0.13
CA PRO A 88 10.95 7.87 1.24
C PRO A 88 10.47 9.04 2.11
N ASP A 89 9.93 10.10 1.49
CA ASP A 89 9.43 11.27 2.20
C ASP A 89 8.23 10.96 3.11
N PHE A 90 7.50 9.87 2.86
CA PHE A 90 6.44 9.39 3.75
C PHE A 90 6.98 8.73 5.03
N ASP A 91 8.30 8.63 5.18
CA ASP A 91 8.96 8.25 6.43
C ASP A 91 9.34 9.48 7.30
N ARG A 92 9.04 10.71 6.85
CA ARG A 92 9.29 11.95 7.61
C ARG A 92 8.28 12.12 8.76
N GLU A 93 8.77 12.56 9.91
CA GLU A 93 7.92 12.84 11.09
C GLU A 93 7.20 14.22 11.01
N THR A 94 7.38 14.96 9.92
CA THR A 94 6.66 16.21 9.65
C THR A 94 5.25 15.90 9.12
N PRO A 95 4.20 16.60 9.59
CA PRO A 95 2.87 16.50 9.00
C PRO A 95 2.87 16.84 7.51
N ASP A 96 2.11 16.09 6.72
CA ASP A 96 1.93 16.40 5.30
C ASP A 96 1.03 17.63 5.07
N LYS A 97 1.20 18.31 3.94
CA LYS A 97 0.47 19.54 3.59
C LYS A 97 -1.02 19.37 3.32
N LEU A 98 -1.46 18.17 2.93
CA LEU A 98 -2.84 17.95 2.47
C LEU A 98 -3.75 17.49 3.59
N ALA A 99 -3.36 16.44 4.30
CA ALA A 99 -4.14 15.84 5.37
C ALA A 99 -3.65 16.24 6.76
N GLY A 100 -2.52 16.94 6.87
CA GLY A 100 -1.93 17.32 8.16
C GLY A 100 -1.48 16.10 8.97
N THR A 101 -1.24 14.96 8.32
CA THR A 101 -0.99 13.68 8.99
C THR A 101 0.50 13.40 9.07
N VAL A 102 0.96 12.89 10.22
CA VAL A 102 2.30 12.30 10.35
C VAL A 102 2.21 10.85 9.89
N TRP A 103 2.58 10.61 8.64
CA TRP A 103 2.45 9.30 8.00
C TRP A 103 3.12 8.15 8.74
N PRO A 104 4.36 8.28 9.24
CA PRO A 104 4.99 7.21 10.01
C PRO A 104 4.20 6.84 11.26
N ALA A 105 3.61 7.82 11.95
CA ALA A 105 2.80 7.57 13.14
C ALA A 105 1.52 6.81 12.80
N ALA A 106 0.79 7.24 11.75
CA ALA A 106 -0.44 6.56 11.31
C ALA A 106 -0.17 5.12 10.84
N ARG A 107 0.92 4.92 10.09
CA ARG A 107 1.34 3.59 9.62
C ARG A 107 1.78 2.66 10.75
N ARG A 108 2.53 3.17 11.73
CA ARG A 108 2.92 2.40 12.93
C ARG A 108 1.69 1.99 13.75
N ASP A 109 0.74 2.91 13.97
CA ASP A 109 -0.52 2.58 14.66
C ASP A 109 -1.26 1.45 13.94
N LEU A 110 -1.43 1.55 12.61
CA LEU A 110 -2.10 0.50 11.85
C LEU A 110 -1.36 -0.83 11.93
N LEU A 111 -0.04 -0.83 11.80
CA LEU A 111 0.79 -2.03 11.89
C LEU A 111 0.64 -2.70 13.27
N GLU A 112 0.62 -1.94 14.35
CA GLU A 112 0.37 -2.50 15.69
C GLU A 112 -1.04 -3.10 15.82
N ARG A 113 -2.04 -2.51 15.17
CA ARG A 113 -3.40 -3.06 15.14
C ARG A 113 -3.47 -4.33 14.29
N GLN A 114 -2.71 -4.41 13.20
CA GLN A 114 -2.59 -5.61 12.35
C GLN A 114 -1.97 -6.76 13.13
N ILE A 115 -0.87 -6.52 13.84
CA ILE A 115 -0.20 -7.51 14.69
C ILE A 115 -1.17 -8.07 15.74
N ARG A 116 -1.91 -7.20 16.43
CA ARG A 116 -2.84 -7.60 17.49
C ARG A 116 -4.13 -8.25 16.98
N TYR A 117 -4.43 -8.17 15.69
CA TYR A 117 -5.72 -8.59 15.16
C TYR A 117 -5.97 -10.08 15.35
N VAL A 118 -4.99 -10.92 15.01
CA VAL A 118 -5.14 -12.38 15.07
C VAL A 118 -5.28 -12.83 16.51
N ASP A 119 -4.48 -12.30 17.43
CA ASP A 119 -4.59 -12.58 18.86
C ASP A 119 -5.95 -12.14 19.45
N LYS A 120 -6.49 -11.02 18.97
CA LYS A 120 -7.78 -10.51 19.44
C LYS A 120 -8.96 -11.40 19.05
N TYR A 121 -9.00 -11.89 17.81
CA TYR A 121 -10.15 -12.61 17.27
C TYR A 121 -9.97 -14.13 17.24
N TRP A 122 -8.72 -14.61 17.20
CA TRP A 122 -8.35 -16.01 17.02
C TRP A 122 -7.13 -16.42 17.87
N PRO A 123 -7.11 -16.15 19.20
CA PRO A 123 -5.93 -16.31 20.05
C PRO A 123 -5.35 -17.74 20.09
N GLU A 124 -6.19 -18.75 19.86
CA GLU A 124 -5.79 -20.16 19.88
C GLU A 124 -5.48 -20.72 18.48
N SER A 125 -5.49 -19.88 17.46
CA SER A 125 -5.22 -20.31 16.09
C SER A 125 -3.74 -20.67 15.86
N PRO A 126 -3.44 -21.57 14.91
CA PRO A 126 -2.08 -21.78 14.42
C PRO A 126 -1.40 -20.49 13.97
N ALA A 127 -2.11 -19.59 13.26
CA ALA A 127 -1.57 -18.30 12.84
C ALA A 127 -1.13 -17.42 14.02
N ALA A 128 -1.93 -17.32 15.10
CA ALA A 128 -1.57 -16.59 16.32
C ALA A 128 -0.26 -17.11 16.93
N ARG A 129 -0.15 -18.43 17.11
CA ARG A 129 1.07 -19.07 17.65
C ARG A 129 2.29 -18.87 16.76
N ALA A 130 2.10 -18.82 15.45
CA ALA A 130 3.15 -18.63 14.48
C ALA A 130 3.54 -17.15 14.28
N GLY A 131 2.84 -16.21 14.91
CA GLY A 131 3.05 -14.77 14.71
C GLY A 131 2.68 -14.30 13.30
N ILE A 132 1.78 -15.01 12.61
CA ILE A 132 1.34 -14.66 11.26
C ILE A 132 0.14 -13.71 11.38
N PHE A 133 0.24 -12.56 10.74
CA PHE A 133 -0.81 -11.56 10.65
C PHE A 133 -0.84 -10.94 9.25
N GLY A 134 -1.82 -10.07 9.02
CA GLY A 134 -1.90 -9.27 7.80
C GLY A 134 -3.29 -9.31 7.19
N LEU A 135 -3.98 -8.17 7.23
CA LEU A 135 -5.23 -7.94 6.52
C LEU A 135 -5.00 -6.87 5.46
N SER A 136 -5.33 -7.21 4.22
CA SER A 136 -5.01 -6.42 3.05
C SER A 136 -6.10 -6.50 1.98
N GLY A 137 -5.82 -5.90 0.82
CA GLY A 137 -6.55 -6.15 -0.42
C GLY A 137 -5.93 -7.31 -1.17
N GLY A 138 -6.77 -8.17 -1.72
CA GLY A 138 -6.36 -9.34 -2.49
C GLY A 138 -7.55 -10.26 -2.76
N GLU A 139 -7.28 -11.51 -3.14
CA GLU A 139 -8.37 -12.49 -3.22
C GLU A 139 -8.99 -12.75 -1.84
N ALA A 140 -10.32 -12.90 -1.78
CA ALA A 140 -11.08 -12.98 -0.53
C ALA A 140 -10.87 -14.29 0.27
N GLY A 141 -10.17 -15.26 -0.32
CA GLY A 141 -9.97 -16.59 0.24
C GLY A 141 -9.26 -17.50 -0.75
N MET A 142 -9.94 -18.55 -1.19
CA MET A 142 -9.43 -19.53 -2.16
C MET A 142 -9.46 -18.96 -3.60
N PRO A 143 -8.73 -19.57 -4.54
CA PRO A 143 -8.75 -19.19 -5.95
C PRO A 143 -10.17 -18.98 -6.49
N GLY A 144 -10.46 -17.78 -6.98
CA GLY A 144 -11.75 -17.45 -7.59
C GLY A 144 -12.85 -16.98 -6.63
N ASP A 145 -12.56 -16.83 -5.33
CA ASP A 145 -13.51 -16.25 -4.36
C ASP A 145 -13.74 -14.73 -4.57
N GLY A 146 -13.11 -14.13 -5.58
CA GLY A 146 -13.19 -12.72 -5.91
C GLY A 146 -12.25 -11.86 -5.08
N TYR A 147 -12.29 -10.55 -5.30
CA TYR A 147 -11.45 -9.59 -4.60
C TYR A 147 -12.13 -9.06 -3.35
N ALA A 148 -11.39 -8.94 -2.26
CA ALA A 148 -11.82 -8.25 -1.05
C ALA A 148 -10.73 -7.33 -0.50
N ALA A 149 -11.17 -6.22 0.09
CA ALA A 149 -10.35 -5.32 0.88
C ALA A 149 -10.80 -5.43 2.34
N TYR A 150 -10.07 -6.24 3.10
CA TYR A 150 -10.31 -6.45 4.52
C TYR A 150 -9.15 -5.86 5.34
N GLY A 151 -9.52 -5.23 6.44
CA GLY A 151 -8.57 -4.60 7.33
C GLY A 151 -9.02 -4.76 8.78
N VAL A 152 -8.24 -4.20 9.69
CA VAL A 152 -8.42 -4.39 11.14
C VAL A 152 -9.72 -3.82 11.71
N ASP A 153 -10.43 -2.96 10.96
CA ASP A 153 -11.74 -2.45 11.35
C ASP A 153 -12.88 -3.44 11.05
N VAL A 154 -12.62 -4.49 10.27
CA VAL A 154 -13.59 -5.53 9.96
C VAL A 154 -13.38 -6.70 10.92
N PRO A 155 -14.35 -7.05 11.79
CA PRO A 155 -14.16 -8.09 12.78
C PRO A 155 -14.22 -9.50 12.19
N GLY A 156 -13.45 -10.44 12.77
CA GLY A 156 -13.60 -11.88 12.52
C GLY A 156 -13.16 -12.37 11.13
N ILE A 157 -12.32 -11.62 10.42
CA ILE A 157 -11.72 -12.07 9.17
C ILE A 157 -10.72 -13.19 9.48
N ARG A 158 -10.83 -14.28 8.71
CA ARG A 158 -10.03 -15.50 8.87
C ARG A 158 -9.01 -15.73 7.77
N TRP A 159 -9.08 -14.95 6.69
CA TRP A 159 -8.13 -15.02 5.58
C TRP A 159 -7.13 -13.88 5.76
N LEU A 160 -5.88 -14.26 5.95
CA LEU A 160 -4.76 -13.34 6.08
C LEU A 160 -4.07 -13.21 4.73
N HIS A 161 -3.48 -12.04 4.51
CA HIS A 161 -2.71 -11.67 3.33
C HIS A 161 -1.26 -11.47 3.77
N PRO A 162 -0.39 -12.49 3.62
CA PRO A 162 0.97 -12.44 4.15
C PRO A 162 1.82 -11.27 3.63
N HIS A 163 1.55 -10.73 2.44
CA HIS A 163 2.26 -9.56 1.93
C HIS A 163 2.10 -8.34 2.86
N ALA A 164 0.96 -8.19 3.55
CA ALA A 164 0.75 -7.10 4.51
C ALA A 164 1.75 -7.12 5.67
N MET A 165 2.15 -8.31 6.14
CA MET A 165 3.18 -8.45 7.16
C MET A 165 4.54 -8.00 6.63
N VAL A 166 4.89 -8.37 5.39
CA VAL A 166 6.15 -7.98 4.73
C VAL A 166 6.19 -6.48 4.45
N MET A 167 5.06 -5.86 4.09
CA MET A 167 4.97 -4.41 3.88
C MET A 167 5.35 -3.59 5.12
N GLY A 168 5.20 -4.14 6.33
CA GLY A 168 5.65 -3.50 7.57
C GLY A 168 7.15 -3.60 7.89
N LEU A 169 7.96 -4.29 7.06
CA LEU A 169 9.39 -4.54 7.38
C LEU A 169 10.21 -3.25 7.44
N ALA A 170 10.04 -2.34 6.48
CA ALA A 170 10.78 -1.08 6.46
C ALA A 170 10.51 -0.24 7.73
N LEU A 171 9.26 -0.16 8.17
CA LEU A 171 8.85 0.55 9.38
C LEU A 171 9.37 -0.08 10.68
N SER A 172 9.56 -1.40 10.68
CA SER A 172 9.93 -2.16 11.87
C SER A 172 11.43 -2.40 12.03
N GLY A 173 12.25 -1.86 11.12
CA GLY A 173 13.70 -2.07 11.14
C GLY A 173 14.16 -3.41 10.57
N GLY A 174 13.38 -4.00 9.66
CA GLY A 174 13.83 -5.04 8.72
C GLY A 174 13.88 -6.49 9.24
N SER A 175 13.70 -6.74 10.54
CA SER A 175 13.85 -8.08 11.12
C SER A 175 12.64 -8.60 11.90
N ARG A 176 11.69 -7.73 12.25
CA ARG A 176 10.65 -8.06 13.24
C ARG A 176 9.66 -9.14 12.80
N TYR A 177 9.51 -9.39 11.50
CA TYR A 177 8.49 -10.29 10.95
C TYR A 177 9.04 -11.45 10.13
N SER A 178 10.36 -11.64 10.13
CA SER A 178 10.98 -12.78 9.44
C SER A 178 10.60 -14.12 10.04
N GLU A 179 10.25 -14.16 11.33
CA GLU A 179 9.81 -15.38 12.02
C GLU A 179 8.48 -15.91 11.50
N GLY A 180 7.49 -15.04 11.27
CA GLY A 180 6.21 -15.43 10.66
C GLY A 180 6.39 -16.02 9.27
N VAL A 181 7.26 -15.41 8.45
CA VAL A 181 7.64 -15.96 7.13
C VAL A 181 8.33 -17.32 7.28
N HIS A 182 9.25 -17.45 8.24
CA HIS A 182 9.95 -18.71 8.49
C HIS A 182 8.98 -19.83 8.90
N HIS A 183 8.00 -19.55 9.77
CA HIS A 183 6.96 -20.51 10.14
C HIS A 183 6.09 -20.92 8.95
N MET A 184 5.77 -19.98 8.05
CA MET A 184 5.07 -20.32 6.80
C MET A 184 5.89 -21.26 5.91
N MET A 185 7.21 -21.05 5.81
CA MET A 185 8.10 -21.94 5.06
C MET A 185 8.15 -23.34 5.68
N GLN A 186 8.25 -23.43 7.01
CA GLN A 186 8.23 -24.72 7.73
C GLN A 186 6.90 -25.47 7.59
N ALA A 187 5.81 -24.75 7.38
CA ALA A 187 4.48 -25.30 7.15
C ALA A 187 4.18 -25.61 5.65
N ASP A 188 5.17 -25.49 4.77
CA ASP A 188 5.03 -25.72 3.31
C ASP A 188 3.94 -24.83 2.67
N LEU A 189 3.79 -23.60 3.18
CA LEU A 189 2.81 -22.62 2.69
C LEU A 189 3.40 -21.61 1.70
N VAL A 190 4.71 -21.64 1.49
CA VAL A 190 5.42 -20.67 0.64
C VAL A 190 5.74 -21.34 -0.70
N PRO A 191 4.98 -21.04 -1.77
CA PRO A 191 5.29 -21.55 -3.10
C PRO A 191 6.61 -20.97 -3.65
N PRO A 192 7.18 -21.54 -4.73
CA PRO A 192 8.44 -21.08 -5.32
C PRO A 192 8.47 -19.60 -5.73
N GLN A 193 7.32 -19.02 -5.99
CA GLN A 193 7.20 -17.64 -6.47
C GLN A 193 7.18 -16.60 -5.33
N GLY A 194 7.12 -17.01 -4.06
CA GLY A 194 7.09 -16.11 -2.89
C GLY A 194 5.94 -16.44 -1.95
N LEU A 195 5.44 -15.46 -1.20
CA LEU A 195 4.31 -15.70 -0.30
C LEU A 195 3.02 -16.02 -1.07
N PRO A 196 2.12 -16.85 -0.51
CA PRO A 196 0.80 -17.09 -1.08
C PRO A 196 -0.08 -15.83 -0.99
N GLU A 197 -1.03 -15.68 -1.91
CA GLU A 197 -2.00 -14.56 -1.92
C GLU A 197 -2.80 -14.49 -0.61
N THR A 198 -3.21 -15.64 -0.08
CA THR A 198 -3.89 -15.76 1.21
C THR A 198 -3.52 -17.02 1.97
N VAL A 199 -3.65 -16.97 3.30
CA VAL A 199 -3.65 -18.13 4.20
C VAL A 199 -4.84 -18.04 5.16
N GLU A 200 -5.49 -19.15 5.45
CA GLU A 200 -6.49 -19.21 6.53
C GLU A 200 -5.78 -19.19 7.89
N ILE A 201 -6.38 -18.58 8.93
CA ILE A 201 -5.89 -18.61 10.32
C ILE A 201 -5.55 -20.01 10.86
N GLY A 202 -6.17 -21.06 10.32
CA GLY A 202 -5.87 -22.46 10.64
C GLY A 202 -4.58 -22.99 10.02
N LEU A 203 -3.96 -22.26 9.10
CA LEU A 203 -2.79 -22.65 8.31
C LEU A 203 -2.95 -23.99 7.55
N SER A 204 -4.20 -24.41 7.36
CA SER A 204 -4.56 -25.65 6.66
C SER A 204 -4.96 -25.42 5.20
N LYS A 205 -5.28 -24.16 4.86
CA LYS A 205 -5.69 -23.72 3.54
C LYS A 205 -4.90 -22.48 3.17
N HIS A 206 -4.50 -22.42 1.91
CA HIS A 206 -3.86 -21.25 1.34
C HIS A 206 -4.22 -21.16 -0.14
N ASN A 207 -4.11 -19.94 -0.66
CA ASN A 207 -4.17 -19.67 -2.09
C ASN A 207 -2.75 -19.49 -2.62
N PRO A 208 -2.20 -20.47 -3.35
CA PRO A 208 -0.82 -20.41 -3.85
C PRO A 208 -0.68 -19.48 -5.07
N MET A 209 -1.78 -18.93 -5.58
CA MET A 209 -1.72 -17.91 -6.60
C MET A 209 -0.99 -16.68 -6.08
N GLN A 210 -0.43 -15.89 -6.99
CA GLN A 210 0.14 -14.59 -6.67
C GLN A 210 -0.43 -13.55 -7.62
N GLY A 211 -1.18 -12.60 -7.05
CA GLY A 211 -1.54 -11.40 -7.78
C GLY A 211 -0.28 -10.57 -8.04
N SER A 212 -0.07 -10.16 -9.30
CA SER A 212 1.11 -9.35 -9.68
C SER A 212 1.25 -8.07 -8.86
N LEU A 213 0.12 -7.49 -8.45
CA LEU A 213 0.06 -6.32 -7.58
C LEU A 213 0.70 -6.60 -6.20
N ASN A 214 0.21 -7.61 -5.50
CA ASN A 214 0.65 -7.96 -4.15
C ASN A 214 2.09 -8.50 -4.14
N ALA A 215 2.46 -9.31 -5.14
CA ALA A 215 3.84 -9.79 -5.32
C ALA A 215 4.83 -8.63 -5.57
N GLY A 216 4.42 -7.61 -6.34
CA GLY A 216 5.22 -6.41 -6.54
C GLY A 216 5.45 -5.63 -5.24
N PHE A 217 4.40 -5.45 -4.43
CA PHE A 217 4.52 -4.78 -3.14
C PHE A 217 5.38 -5.54 -2.15
N GLU A 218 5.23 -6.87 -2.10
CA GLU A 218 6.07 -7.75 -1.28
C GLU A 218 7.55 -7.59 -1.63
N ALA A 219 7.89 -7.65 -2.92
CA ALA A 219 9.27 -7.54 -3.37
C ALA A 219 9.90 -6.19 -3.02
N LEU A 220 9.18 -5.08 -3.27
CA LEU A 220 9.63 -3.74 -2.93
C LEU A 220 9.77 -3.56 -1.41
N ALA A 221 8.80 -4.01 -0.63
CA ALA A 221 8.84 -3.90 0.82
C ALA A 221 9.96 -4.72 1.45
N ALA A 222 10.18 -5.95 0.99
CA ALA A 222 11.29 -6.79 1.43
C ALA A 222 12.64 -6.13 1.09
N TYR A 223 12.77 -5.57 -0.11
CA TYR A 223 13.95 -4.81 -0.51
C TYR A 223 14.21 -3.64 0.45
N HIS A 224 13.21 -2.81 0.72
CA HIS A 224 13.34 -1.69 1.67
C HIS A 224 13.69 -2.17 3.08
N GLY A 225 13.03 -3.22 3.58
CA GLY A 225 13.35 -3.81 4.88
C GLY A 225 14.83 -4.19 5.03
N LEU A 226 15.46 -4.66 3.95
CA LEU A 226 16.87 -5.06 3.93
C LEU A 226 17.85 -3.91 3.63
N ARG A 227 17.40 -2.87 2.93
CA ARG A 227 18.30 -1.85 2.34
C ARG A 227 18.13 -0.45 2.88
N ARG A 228 17.01 -0.11 3.51
CA ARG A 228 16.66 1.27 3.90
C ARG A 228 17.59 1.86 4.97
N ALA A 229 18.24 1.03 5.79
CA ALA A 229 19.30 1.47 6.71
C ALA A 229 20.65 1.76 6.01
N GLY A 230 20.77 1.48 4.71
CA GLY A 230 21.99 1.61 3.93
C GLY A 230 21.72 2.17 2.53
N ASN A 231 22.02 1.38 1.50
CA ASN A 231 22.06 1.80 0.10
C ASN A 231 20.76 1.50 -0.66
N ASP A 232 19.65 2.06 -0.19
CA ASP A 232 18.36 1.89 -0.85
C ASP A 232 18.30 2.65 -2.19
N VAL A 233 18.61 1.94 -3.27
CA VAL A 233 18.65 2.54 -4.62
C VAL A 233 17.30 3.08 -5.11
N ILE A 234 16.17 2.59 -4.58
CA ILE A 234 14.83 3.07 -4.94
C ILE A 234 14.63 4.43 -4.30
N ASP A 235 14.90 4.52 -3.00
CA ASP A 235 14.83 5.80 -2.27
C ASP A 235 15.84 6.83 -2.83
N GLU A 236 17.05 6.41 -3.21
CA GLU A 236 18.03 7.28 -3.88
C GLU A 236 17.54 7.78 -5.23
N SER A 237 16.95 6.91 -6.05
CA SER A 237 16.42 7.28 -7.36
C SER A 237 15.26 8.28 -7.20
N SER A 238 14.35 8.01 -6.27
CA SER A 238 13.23 8.90 -5.93
C SER A 238 13.68 10.30 -5.50
N ARG A 239 14.82 10.40 -4.80
CA ARG A 239 15.39 11.71 -4.38
C ARG A 239 16.07 12.48 -5.52
N ARG A 240 16.57 11.80 -6.55
CA ARG A 240 17.31 12.41 -7.67
C ARG A 240 16.41 12.76 -8.87
N ASP A 241 15.27 12.10 -9.01
CA ASP A 241 14.37 12.31 -10.13
C ASP A 241 13.51 13.57 -9.94
N SER A 242 13.67 14.55 -10.84
CA SER A 242 12.97 15.84 -10.75
C SER A 242 11.45 15.73 -10.91
N LEU A 243 10.97 14.74 -11.67
CA LEU A 243 9.54 14.52 -11.88
C LEU A 243 8.93 13.93 -10.61
N LEU A 244 9.55 12.90 -10.04
CA LEU A 244 9.15 12.35 -8.75
C LEU A 244 9.17 13.42 -7.65
N ARG A 245 10.17 14.31 -7.65
CA ARG A 245 10.21 15.44 -6.73
C ARG A 245 9.06 16.42 -6.89
N ALA A 246 8.61 16.67 -8.12
CA ALA A 246 7.42 17.49 -8.36
C ALA A 246 6.18 16.91 -7.69
N GLY A 247 5.98 15.59 -7.81
CA GLY A 247 4.90 14.89 -7.11
C GLY A 247 5.02 15.04 -5.59
N VAL A 248 6.20 14.77 -5.02
CA VAL A 248 6.35 14.83 -3.55
C VAL A 248 6.18 16.24 -2.99
N ARG A 249 6.51 17.30 -3.75
CA ARG A 249 6.28 18.69 -3.31
C ARG A 249 4.81 18.99 -3.00
N ARG A 250 3.88 18.18 -3.52
CA ARG A 250 2.46 18.21 -3.15
C ARG A 250 2.22 17.91 -1.67
N PHE A 251 3.03 17.04 -1.07
CA PHE A 251 2.88 16.60 0.32
C PHE A 251 3.88 17.25 1.28
N TYR A 252 5.13 17.48 0.84
CA TYR A 252 6.21 17.98 1.70
C TYR A 252 6.95 19.16 1.08
N MET A 253 7.55 20.02 1.91
CA MET A 253 8.54 21.00 1.42
C MET A 253 9.89 20.29 1.26
N GLU A 254 10.68 20.73 0.28
CA GLU A 254 12.09 20.32 0.17
C GLU A 254 12.93 20.91 1.30
#